data_AF-A0A7S2G6P1-F1
#
_entry.id   AF-A0A7S2G6P1-F1
#
_cell.length_a   1.000
_cell.length_b   1.000
_cell.length_c   1.000
_cell.angle_alpha   90.00
_cell.angle_beta   90.00
_cell.angle_gamma   90.00
#
_symmetry.space_group_name_H-M   'P 1'
#
loop_
_entity.id
_entity.type
_entity.pdbx_description
1 polymer ?
#
loop_
_entity_poly.entity_id
_entity_poly.type
_entity_poly.pdbx_seq_one_letter_code
_entity_poly.pdbx_strand_id
1 'polypeptide(L)'
;APWKSMGCTGIIALNKNDGIVYHGRNLDFSLPQFLQKLAYTAIFKRSGKEVFRAQTIALFTMPLTGMKRGPNGFTYEINTRFPDKHGDDAAMLRHLFEEKRPLNSWSVRKAMERSEGYE
;
A
#
# COMPACT_ATOMS: atom_id res chain seq x y z
N ALA A 1 26.55 -0.75 7.73
CA ALA A 1 25.90 0.57 7.83
C ALA A 1 24.48 0.34 8.30
N PRO A 2 23.96 1.07 9.31
CA PRO A 2 22.54 0.94 9.66
C PRO A 2 21.75 1.30 8.40
N TRP A 3 20.89 0.38 8.00
CA TRP A 3 20.11 0.45 6.76
C TRP A 3 19.47 1.84 6.67
N LYS A 4 19.88 2.64 5.66
CA LYS A 4 19.28 3.95 5.40
C LYS A 4 17.76 3.73 5.28
N SER A 5 17.01 4.55 6.01
CA SER A 5 15.55 4.55 6.10
C SER A 5 14.89 4.18 4.77
N MET A 6 13.85 3.33 4.85
CA MET A 6 12.88 3.19 3.77
C MET A 6 12.29 4.56 3.45
N GLY A 7 12.20 4.87 2.16
CA GLY A 7 11.67 6.12 1.63
C GLY A 7 10.40 5.84 0.86
N CYS A 8 9.46 6.76 0.92
CA CYS A 8 8.27 6.70 0.10
C CYS A 8 7.97 8.11 -0.38
N THR A 9 7.65 8.25 -1.65
CA THR A 9 7.14 9.51 -2.21
C THR A 9 5.95 9.18 -3.08
N GLY A 10 4.80 9.75 -2.78
CA GLY A 10 3.69 9.79 -3.71
C GLY A 10 3.17 11.18 -3.93
N ILE A 11 2.53 11.33 -5.08
CA ILE A 11 2.04 12.58 -5.61
C ILE A 11 0.64 12.32 -6.11
N ILE A 12 -0.30 13.14 -5.63
CA ILE A 12 -1.65 13.22 -6.15
C ILE A 12 -1.77 14.59 -6.84
N ALA A 13 -2.21 14.60 -8.09
CA ALA A 13 -2.34 15.82 -8.88
C ALA A 13 -3.66 15.82 -9.65
N LEU A 14 -4.38 16.95 -9.62
CA LEU A 14 -5.56 17.19 -10.43
C LEU A 14 -5.14 17.94 -11.69
N ASN A 15 -5.38 17.36 -12.86
CA ASN A 15 -5.28 18.09 -14.12
C ASN A 15 -6.50 19.01 -14.27
N LYS A 16 -6.27 20.32 -14.25
CA LYS A 16 -7.34 21.33 -14.34
C LYS A 16 -8.03 21.37 -15.71
N ASN A 17 -7.40 20.84 -16.76
CA ASN A 17 -7.95 20.91 -18.12
C ASN A 17 -9.03 19.86 -18.39
N ASP A 18 -8.87 18.65 -17.84
CA ASP A 18 -9.76 17.51 -18.07
C ASP A 18 -10.42 16.97 -16.79
N GLY A 19 -10.03 17.48 -15.61
CA GLY A 19 -10.53 17.03 -14.31
C GLY A 19 -9.99 15.67 -13.85
N ILE A 20 -9.00 15.09 -14.55
CA ILE A 20 -8.43 13.79 -14.19
C ILE A 20 -7.50 13.93 -12.98
N VAL A 21 -7.68 13.04 -12.00
CA VAL A 21 -6.75 12.87 -10.87
C VAL A 21 -5.71 11.82 -11.22
N TYR A 22 -4.44 12.22 -11.19
CA TYR A 22 -3.28 11.35 -11.32
C TYR A 22 -2.73 11.04 -9.94
N HIS A 23 -2.40 9.77 -9.71
CA HIS A 23 -1.73 9.31 -8.49
C HIS A 23 -0.54 8.46 -8.90
N GLY A 24 0.66 8.93 -8.57
CA GLY A 24 1.91 8.25 -8.86
C GLY A 24 2.80 8.21 -7.63
N ARG A 25 3.69 7.20 -7.57
CA ARG A 25 4.58 7.05 -6.44
C ARG A 25 5.85 6.24 -6.70
N ASN A 26 6.87 6.48 -5.88
CA ASN A 26 8.06 5.65 -5.73
C ASN A 26 8.04 4.94 -4.37
N LEU A 27 8.40 3.66 -4.39
CA LEU A 27 8.50 2.81 -3.22
C LEU A 27 9.96 2.39 -3.01
N ASP A 28 10.62 3.01 -2.03
CA ASP A 28 12.05 2.79 -1.79
C ASP A 28 12.22 1.79 -0.65
N PHE A 29 12.73 0.61 -1.00
CA PHE A 29 13.09 -0.41 -0.03
C PHE A 29 14.61 -0.56 0.10
N SER A 30 15.04 -0.91 1.30
CA SER A 30 16.31 -1.60 1.52
C SER A 30 16.35 -2.88 0.68
N LEU A 31 17.52 -3.27 0.17
CA LEU A 31 17.72 -4.52 -0.61
C LEU A 31 16.97 -4.57 -1.97
N PRO A 32 17.01 -3.52 -2.80
CA PRO A 32 16.26 -3.45 -4.06
C PRO A 32 16.62 -4.58 -5.03
N GLN A 33 17.89 -5.05 -5.05
CA GLN A 33 18.36 -6.09 -5.95
C GLN A 33 17.65 -7.44 -5.79
N PHE A 34 17.05 -7.69 -4.62
CA PHE A 34 16.26 -8.87 -4.35
C PHE A 34 14.77 -8.60 -4.54
N LEU A 35 14.27 -7.50 -3.98
CA LEU A 35 12.83 -7.21 -3.97
C LEU A 35 12.28 -6.84 -5.35
N GLN A 36 13.07 -6.19 -6.22
CA GLN A 36 12.64 -5.84 -7.57
C GLN A 36 12.32 -7.08 -8.42
N LYS A 37 13.07 -8.18 -8.24
CA LYS A 37 12.83 -9.45 -8.96
C LYS A 37 11.55 -10.15 -8.51
N LEU A 38 11.05 -9.77 -7.33
CA LEU A 38 9.82 -10.30 -6.74
C LEU A 38 8.64 -9.35 -6.93
N ALA A 39 8.85 -8.16 -7.51
CA ALA A 39 7.81 -7.17 -7.71
C ALA A 39 6.91 -7.57 -8.89
N TYR A 40 5.60 -7.48 -8.69
CA TYR A 40 4.61 -7.76 -9.72
C TYR A 40 3.29 -6.99 -9.48
N THR A 41 2.48 -6.91 -10.52
CA THR A 41 1.11 -6.37 -10.43
C THR A 41 0.14 -7.53 -10.20
N ALA A 42 -0.41 -7.61 -8.99
CA ALA A 42 -1.45 -8.56 -8.64
C ALA A 42 -2.83 -8.05 -9.09
N ILE A 43 -3.63 -8.92 -9.72
CA ILE A 43 -5.04 -8.64 -10.08
C ILE A 43 -5.93 -9.51 -9.18
N PHE A 44 -6.64 -8.88 -8.24
CA PHE A 44 -7.51 -9.59 -7.31
C PHE A 44 -8.91 -9.70 -7.90
N LYS A 45 -9.42 -10.93 -7.99
CA LYS A 45 -10.72 -11.21 -8.60
C LYS A 45 -11.69 -11.84 -7.58
N ARG A 46 -12.97 -11.52 -7.72
CA ARG A 46 -14.09 -12.19 -7.05
C ARG A 46 -15.09 -12.61 -8.11
N SER A 47 -15.41 -13.90 -8.16
CA SER A 47 -16.30 -14.48 -9.17
C SER A 47 -15.87 -14.12 -10.62
N GLY A 48 -14.57 -14.20 -10.91
CA GLY A 48 -14.00 -13.89 -12.22
C GLY A 48 -13.85 -12.40 -12.56
N LYS A 49 -14.47 -11.49 -11.78
CA LYS A 49 -14.40 -10.05 -11.99
C LYS A 49 -13.30 -9.41 -11.15
N GLU A 50 -12.55 -8.47 -11.71
CA GLU A 50 -11.55 -7.70 -10.99
C GLU A 50 -12.21 -6.84 -9.90
N VAL A 51 -11.70 -6.95 -8.67
CA VAL A 51 -12.11 -6.13 -7.53
C VAL A 51 -11.15 -4.96 -7.37
N PHE A 52 -9.85 -5.23 -7.45
CA PHE A 52 -8.79 -4.24 -7.46
C PHE A 52 -7.49 -4.87 -8.00
N ARG A 53 -6.50 -4.03 -8.28
CA ARG A 53 -5.13 -4.43 -8.58
C ARG A 53 -4.14 -3.72 -7.68
N ALA A 54 -2.97 -4.31 -7.48
CA ALA A 54 -1.95 -3.73 -6.64
C ALA A 54 -0.55 -4.06 -7.15
N GLN A 55 0.39 -3.13 -6.97
CA GLN A 55 1.81 -3.45 -7.06
C GLN A 55 2.22 -4.07 -5.72
N THR A 56 2.80 -5.27 -5.77
CA THR A 56 3.21 -6.00 -4.56
C THR A 56 4.51 -6.76 -4.80
N ILE A 57 5.03 -7.34 -3.73
CA ILE A 57 6.18 -8.23 -3.71
C ILE A 57 5.67 -9.64 -3.47
N ALA A 58 6.24 -10.65 -4.14
CA ALA A 58 5.90 -12.05 -3.92
C ALA A 58 5.93 -12.40 -2.43
N LEU A 59 4.94 -13.19 -1.97
CA LEU A 59 4.71 -13.56 -0.56
C LEU A 59 4.25 -12.42 0.36
N PHE A 60 4.28 -11.16 -0.09
CA PHE A 60 3.75 -10.04 0.69
C PHE A 60 2.26 -9.86 0.42
N THR A 61 1.44 -10.19 1.42
CA THR A 61 -0.02 -10.23 1.29
C THR A 61 -0.69 -8.88 1.52
N MET A 62 0.05 -7.84 1.93
CA MET A 62 -0.51 -6.55 2.32
C MET A 62 0.01 -5.42 1.42
N PRO A 63 -0.46 -5.32 0.15
CA PRO A 63 0.12 -4.42 -0.84
C PRO A 63 0.19 -2.96 -0.35
N LEU A 64 1.26 -2.26 -0.71
CA LEU A 64 1.48 -0.86 -0.32
C LEU A 64 1.00 0.15 -1.36
N THR A 65 0.62 -0.31 -2.55
CA THR A 65 0.15 0.54 -3.64
C THR A 65 -0.91 -0.20 -4.42
N GLY A 66 -2.08 0.40 -4.62
CA GLY A 66 -3.14 -0.25 -5.36
C GLY A 66 -4.17 0.70 -5.94
N MET A 67 -4.99 0.12 -6.81
CA MET A 67 -5.99 0.82 -7.61
C MET A 67 -7.24 -0.03 -7.75
N LYS A 68 -8.38 0.60 -7.48
CA LYS A 68 -9.70 0.13 -7.84
C LYS A 68 -10.17 0.95 -9.03
N ARG A 69 -10.42 0.28 -10.16
CA ARG A 69 -10.87 0.95 -11.39
C ARG A 69 -12.38 1.11 -11.39
N GLY A 70 -12.86 2.18 -12.00
CA GLY A 70 -14.29 2.43 -12.19
C GLY A 70 -14.62 3.92 -12.08
N PRO A 71 -15.87 4.33 -12.39
CA PRO A 71 -16.32 5.72 -12.31
C PRO A 71 -16.17 6.34 -10.91
N ASN A 72 -16.27 5.53 -9.85
CA ASN A 72 -16.00 5.92 -8.45
C ASN A 72 -14.80 5.15 -7.88
N GLY A 73 -13.87 4.76 -8.76
CA GLY A 73 -12.65 4.06 -8.37
C GLY A 73 -11.73 4.95 -7.53
N PHE A 74 -10.76 4.34 -6.87
CA PHE A 74 -9.77 5.06 -6.09
C PHE A 74 -8.42 4.37 -6.12
N THR A 75 -7.41 5.10 -5.70
CA THR A 75 -6.05 4.62 -5.57
C THR A 75 -5.57 4.87 -4.17
N TYR A 76 -4.61 4.07 -3.71
CA TYR A 76 -3.96 4.30 -2.43
C TYR A 76 -2.47 4.03 -2.54
N GLU A 77 -1.74 4.66 -1.62
CA GLU A 77 -0.39 4.27 -1.27
C GLU A 77 -0.21 4.33 0.24
N ILE A 78 0.82 3.65 0.74
CA ILE A 78 1.22 3.71 2.14
C ILE A 78 2.66 4.20 2.22
N ASN A 79 2.86 5.28 2.99
CA ASN A 79 4.16 5.88 3.24
C ASN A 79 4.53 5.70 4.71
N THR A 80 5.78 5.33 4.98
CA THR A 80 6.31 5.28 6.35
C THR A 80 6.26 6.67 6.97
N ARG A 81 5.74 6.75 8.20
CA ARG A 81 5.67 8.00 8.97
C ARG A 81 6.61 7.91 10.16
N PHE A 82 7.78 8.52 10.00
CA PHE A 82 8.94 8.51 10.91
C PHE A 82 9.76 7.21 10.91
N PRO A 83 11.08 7.28 11.19
CA PRO A 83 11.88 6.09 11.47
C PRO A 83 11.49 5.41 12.78
N ASP A 84 11.75 4.12 12.86
CA ASP A 84 11.56 3.32 14.08
C ASP A 84 12.39 3.87 15.25
N LYS A 85 11.79 3.84 16.44
CA LYS A 85 12.40 4.21 17.72
C LYS A 85 12.55 2.97 18.60
N HIS A 86 13.39 3.10 19.63
CA HIS A 86 13.51 2.06 20.64
C HIS A 86 12.14 1.79 21.31
N GLY A 87 11.71 0.53 21.32
CA GLY A 87 10.43 0.09 21.87
C GLY A 87 9.26 0.07 20.90
N ASP A 88 9.43 0.53 19.65
CA ASP A 88 8.35 0.47 18.64
C ASP A 88 7.99 -0.98 18.26
N ASP A 89 8.95 -1.90 18.34
CA ASP A 89 8.74 -3.33 18.16
C ASP A 89 7.85 -3.93 19.26
N ALA A 90 8.13 -3.61 20.53
CA ALA A 90 7.30 -4.02 21.65
C ALA A 90 5.90 -3.41 21.56
N ALA A 91 5.80 -2.14 21.18
CA ALA A 91 4.52 -1.47 20.95
C ALA A 91 3.74 -2.14 19.81
N MET A 92 4.41 -2.48 18.69
CA MET A 92 3.79 -3.19 17.56
C MET A 92 3.24 -4.55 18.00
N LEU A 93 4.02 -5.35 18.74
CA LEU A 93 3.58 -6.64 19.26
C LEU A 93 2.39 -6.48 20.21
N ARG A 94 2.43 -5.53 21.14
CA ARG A 94 1.31 -5.22 22.04
C ARG A 94 0.05 -4.84 21.26
N HIS A 95 0.18 -3.96 20.27
CA HIS A 95 -0.95 -3.54 19.42
C HIS A 95 -1.58 -4.72 18.68
N LEU A 96 -0.76 -5.64 18.18
CA LEU A 96 -1.23 -6.80 17.43
C LEU A 96 -1.86 -7.86 18.33
N PHE A 97 -1.19 -8.21 19.44
CA PHE A 97 -1.55 -9.37 20.25
C PHE A 97 -2.45 -9.06 21.44
N GLU A 98 -2.41 -7.85 22.00
CA GLU A 98 -3.25 -7.45 23.14
C GLU A 98 -4.42 -6.59 22.67
N GLU A 99 -4.14 -5.49 21.98
CA GLU A 99 -5.18 -4.56 21.52
C GLU A 99 -5.91 -5.05 20.26
N LYS A 100 -5.45 -6.15 19.66
CA LYS A 100 -6.01 -6.79 18.46
C LYS A 100 -6.19 -5.82 17.28
N ARG A 101 -5.28 -4.85 17.17
CA ARG A 101 -5.33 -3.84 16.10
C ARG A 101 -4.76 -4.43 14.81
N PRO A 102 -5.51 -4.36 13.68
CA PRO A 102 -4.97 -4.80 12.41
C PRO A 102 -3.79 -3.94 11.97
N LEU A 103 -2.85 -4.57 11.26
CA LEU A 103 -1.75 -3.86 10.60
C LEU A 103 -2.32 -2.86 9.58
N ASN A 104 -1.68 -1.70 9.44
CA ASN A 104 -2.15 -0.63 8.55
C ASN A 104 -2.43 -1.15 7.13
N SER A 105 -1.45 -1.81 6.52
CA SER A 105 -1.56 -2.33 5.16
C SER A 105 -2.57 -3.48 5.03
N TRP A 106 -2.90 -4.18 6.11
CA TRP A 106 -4.03 -5.12 6.13
C TRP A 106 -5.37 -4.36 6.05
N SER A 107 -5.55 -3.33 6.88
CA SER A 107 -6.76 -2.50 6.87
C SER A 107 -7.02 -1.88 5.50
N VAL A 108 -5.98 -1.34 4.86
CA VAL A 108 -6.11 -0.76 3.51
C VAL A 108 -6.44 -1.83 2.47
N ARG A 109 -5.81 -3.02 2.52
CA ARG A 109 -6.21 -4.14 1.66
C ARG A 109 -7.69 -4.49 1.84
N LYS A 110 -8.19 -4.54 3.08
CA LYS A 110 -9.62 -4.80 3.34
C LYS A 110 -10.52 -3.71 2.78
N ALA A 111 -10.09 -2.44 2.81
CA ALA A 111 -10.80 -1.34 2.16
C ALA A 111 -10.90 -1.57 0.64
N MET A 112 -9.78 -1.91 -0.03
CA MET A 112 -9.80 -2.23 -1.48
C MET A 112 -10.75 -3.38 -1.83
N GLU A 113 -10.82 -4.38 -0.96
CA GLU A 113 -11.67 -5.57 -1.13
C GLU A 113 -13.17 -5.30 -0.86
N ARG A 114 -13.52 -4.25 -0.11
CA ARG A 114 -14.87 -4.03 0.45
C ARG A 114 -15.50 -2.71 0.07
N SER A 115 -14.75 -1.62 0.02
CA SER A 115 -15.27 -0.28 -0.32
C SER A 115 -15.81 -0.27 -1.74
N GLU A 116 -16.98 0.33 -1.93
CA GLU A 116 -17.62 0.43 -3.24
C GLU A 116 -17.02 1.55 -4.10
N GLY A 117 -16.49 2.60 -3.45
CA GLY A 117 -15.81 3.69 -4.12
C GLY A 117 -14.84 4.44 -3.22
N TYR A 118 -14.52 5.69 -3.59
CA TYR A 118 -13.49 6.52 -2.95
C TYR A 118 -13.82 6.93 -1.51
N GLU A 119 -15.06 7.37 -1.26
CA GLU A 119 -15.57 7.75 0.08
C GLU A 119 -15.79 6.53 0.97
#